data_AF-F5NX37-F1
#
_entry.id   AF-F5NX37-F1
#
_cell.length_a   1.000
_cell.length_b   1.000
_cell.length_c   1.000
_cell.angle_alpha   90.00
_cell.angle_beta   90.00
_cell.angle_gamma   90.00
#
_symmetry.space_group_name_H-M   'P 1'
#
loop_
_entity.id
_entity.type
_entity.pdbx_description
1 polymer ?
#
loop_
_entity_poly.entity_id
_entity_poly.type
_entity_poly.pdbx_seq_one_letter_code
_entity_poly.pdbx_strand_id
1 'polypeptide(L)' 'MRHEFILPYPPTVNTYWRRRGSTYFVSKAGERYRRDVALIVRQQ' A
#
# COMPACT_ATOMS: atom_id res chain seq x y z
N MET A 1 8.79 12.08 -20.48
CA MET A 1 7.36 11.99 -20.14
C MET A 1 7.22 12.11 -18.63
N ARG A 2 6.29 12.93 -18.16
CA ARG A 2 5.97 13.07 -16.73
C ARG A 2 4.67 12.30 -16.49
N HIS A 3 4.66 11.39 -15.53
CA HIS A 3 3.46 10.64 -15.14
C HIS A 3 2.94 11.19 -13.81
N GLU A 4 1.67 11.54 -13.77
CA GLU A 4 0.99 12.05 -12.58
C GLU A 4 -0.08 11.06 -12.16
N PHE A 5 -0.01 10.62 -10.91
CA PHE A 5 -0.95 9.65 -10.33
C PHE A 5 -1.68 10.29 -9.16
N ILE A 6 -2.99 10.07 -9.10
CA ILE A 6 -3.79 10.35 -7.91
C ILE A 6 -3.90 9.04 -7.13
N LEU A 7 -3.22 8.96 -5.99
CA LEU A 7 -3.22 7.78 -5.13
C LEU A 7 -4.16 7.98 -3.93
N PRO A 8 -4.76 6.90 -3.40
CA PRO A 8 -5.54 6.98 -2.17
C PRO A 8 -4.66 7.40 -0.98
N TYR A 9 -5.26 7.98 0.06
CA TYR A 9 -4.54 8.28 1.28
C TYR A 9 -4.06 6.98 1.95
N PRO A 10 -2.78 6.89 2.36
CA PRO A 10 -2.25 5.66 2.92
C PRO A 10 -2.78 5.39 4.33
N PRO A 11 -2.85 4.12 4.75
CA PRO A 11 -3.04 3.80 6.16
C PRO A 11 -1.81 4.27 6.96
N THR A 12 -1.99 4.50 8.26
CA THR A 12 -0.86 4.85 9.14
C THR A 12 0.21 3.74 9.15
N VAL A 13 1.45 4.07 9.50
CA VAL A 13 2.57 3.12 9.56
C VAL A 13 2.22 1.88 10.42
N ASN A 14 1.59 2.10 11.58
CA ASN A 14 1.18 1.03 12.51
C ASN A 14 -0.01 0.20 11.99
N THR A 15 -0.82 0.78 11.10
CA THR A 15 -1.89 0.05 10.41
C THR A 15 -1.33 -0.75 9.24
N TYR A 16 -0.32 -0.23 8.54
CA TYR A 16 0.30 -0.86 7.37
C TYR A 16 1.19 -2.04 7.76
N TRP A 17 2.07 -1.85 8.73
CA TRP A 17 3.02 -2.87 9.18
C TRP A 17 2.54 -3.59 10.43
N ARG A 18 2.73 -4.91 10.45
CA ARG A 18 2.54 -5.75 11.62
C ARG A 18 3.80 -6.56 11.87
N ARG A 19 3.92 -7.06 13.09
CA ARG A 19 5.09 -7.80 13.55
C ARG A 19 4.65 -9.11 14.19
N ARG A 20 5.37 -10.19 13.90
CA ARG A 20 5.26 -11.47 14.60
C ARG A 20 6.68 -11.96 14.89
N GLY A 21 7.05 -12.03 16.17
CA GLY A 21 8.43 -12.36 16.56
C GLY A 21 9.41 -11.29 16.08
N SER A 22 10.48 -11.68 15.40
CA SER A 22 11.46 -10.76 14.77
C SER A 22 11.04 -10.30 13.36
N THR A 23 9.93 -10.79 12.82
CA THR A 23 9.54 -10.58 11.43
C THR A 23 8.46 -9.51 11.30
N TYR A 24 8.68 -8.57 10.38
CA TYR A 24 7.68 -7.60 9.93
C TYR A 24 6.96 -8.12 8.68
N PHE A 25 5.65 -7.90 8.62
CA PHE A 25 4.83 -8.25 7.48
C PHE A 25 3.77 -7.16 7.23
N VAL A 26 3.28 -7.11 6.01
CA VAL A 26 2.23 -6.15 5.62
C VAL A 26 0.91 -6.65 6.18
N SER A 27 0.15 -5.76 6.80
CA SER A 27 -1.18 -6.08 7.30
C SER A 27 -2.16 -6.27 6.14
N LYS A 28 -3.33 -6.86 6.40
CA LYS A 28 -4.44 -6.92 5.42
C LYS A 28 -4.81 -5.53 4.87
N ALA A 29 -4.73 -4.48 5.68
CA ALA A 29 -5.00 -3.11 5.25
C ALA A 29 -3.90 -2.58 4.32
N GLY A 30 -2.63 -2.89 4.61
CA GLY A 30 -1.51 -2.57 3.73
C GLY A 30 -1.56 -3.33 2.40
N GLU A 31 -1.99 -4.60 2.41
CA GLU A 31 -2.21 -5.39 1.21
C GLU A 31 -3.32 -4.80 0.33
N ARG A 32 -4.44 -4.37 0.93
CA ARG A 32 -5.51 -3.67 0.22
C ARG A 32 -4.98 -2.38 -0.42
N TYR A 33 -4.29 -1.55 0.34
CA TYR A 33 -3.69 -0.32 -0.19
C TYR A 33 -2.75 -0.60 -1.37
N ARG A 34 -1.89 -1.63 -1.27
CA ARG A 34 -1.01 -2.05 -2.39
C ARG A 34 -1.81 -2.45 -3.63
N ARG A 35 -2.91 -3.19 -3.45
CA ARG A 35 -3.78 -3.60 -4.56
C ARG A 35 -4.42 -2.39 -5.23
N ASP A 36 -4.95 -1.45 -4.45
CA ASP A 36 -5.61 -0.25 -4.96
C ASP A 36 -4.62 0.62 -5.75
N VAL A 37 -3.41 0.84 -5.23
CA VAL A 37 -2.34 1.56 -5.94
C VAL A 37 -1.92 0.82 -7.21
N ALA A 38 -1.73 -0.50 -7.16
CA ALA A 38 -1.33 -1.29 -8.32
C ALA A 38 -2.38 -1.25 -9.44
N LEU A 39 -3.66 -1.18 -9.10
CA LEU A 39 -4.74 -1.02 -10.08
C LEU A 39 -4.64 0.33 -10.79
N ILE A 40 -4.41 1.42 -10.05
CA ILE A 40 -4.28 2.77 -10.61
C ILE A 40 -3.09 2.86 -11.56
N VAL A 41 -1.95 2.29 -11.16
CA VAL A 41 -0.72 2.35 -11.97
C VAL A 41 -0.83 1.48 -13.24
N ARG A 42 -1.54 0.35 -13.19
CA ARG A 42 -1.69 -0.56 -14.34
C ARG A 42 -2.69 -0.09 -15.41
N GLN A 43 -3.56 0.86 -15.09
CA GLN A 43 -4.59 1.36 -16.00
C GLN A 43 -4.10 2.48 -16.94
N GLN A 44 -2.84 2.92 -16.83
CA GLN A 44 -2.21 3.91 -17.72
C GLN A 44 -1.20 3.29 -18.67
#